data_AF-A0A401Q708-F1
#
_entry.id   AF-A0A401Q708-F1
#
_cell.length_a   1.000
_cell.length_b   1.000
_cell.length_c   1.000
_cell.angle_alpha   90.00
_cell.angle_beta   90.00
_cell.angle_gamma   90.00
#
_symmetry.space_group_name_H-M   'P 1'
#
loop_
_entity.id
_entity.type
_entity.pdbx_description
1 polymer ?
#
loop_
_entity_poly.entity_id
_entity_poly.type
_entity_poly.pdbx_seq_one_letter_code
_entity_poly.pdbx_strand_id
1 'polypeptide(L)'
;RAGFYSVKVQPRLQLVSLNMNFCSRENFWLLINSTDPGGQLEWLIQILQNAENNGDKVHIIGHIPPGVCMKVWSWNYYRIVNRYEGTIAAQFFGHTHVDEFEVFYDEETLTRAVSVAFIAPSVTTYIDLNPGFRIYHIDGDYPQSSHLVLDHETYILNLTEANETLNPKWVRLYGLREAYGMETVSPVDMDNLISRFLRDDRLFQ
;
A
#
# COMPACT_ATOMS: atom_id res chain seq x y z
N ARG A 1 -16.91 14.33 3.34
CA ARG A 1 -18.02 14.26 4.32
C ARG A 1 -17.79 13.21 5.41
N ALA A 2 -17.01 12.15 5.17
CA ALA A 2 -16.76 11.08 6.15
C ALA A 2 -15.26 10.67 6.25
N GLY A 3 -14.34 11.62 6.05
CA GLY A 3 -12.90 11.39 6.20
C GLY A 3 -12.19 10.71 5.03
N PHE A 4 -12.88 10.48 3.91
CA PHE A 4 -12.30 10.01 2.64
C PHE A 4 -12.57 11.02 1.52
N TYR A 5 -11.71 11.03 0.50
CA TYR A 5 -11.79 11.93 -0.66
C TYR A 5 -11.03 11.37 -1.86
N SER A 6 -11.28 11.95 -3.03
CA SER A 6 -10.48 11.67 -4.23
C SER A 6 -10.11 12.97 -4.93
N VAL A 7 -8.94 13.00 -5.56
CA VAL A 7 -8.44 14.17 -6.30
C VAL A 7 -7.61 13.70 -7.50
N LYS A 8 -7.69 14.44 -8.62
CA LYS A 8 -6.83 14.20 -9.77
C LYS A 8 -5.48 14.86 -9.49
N VAL A 9 -4.42 14.07 -9.34
CA VAL A 9 -3.08 14.57 -8.98
C VAL A 9 -2.25 14.91 -10.22
N GLN A 10 -2.47 14.19 -11.33
CA GLN A 10 -1.85 14.39 -12.63
C GLN A 10 -2.84 14.05 -13.73
N PRO A 11 -2.61 14.48 -14.99
CA PRO A 11 -3.35 13.96 -16.13
C PRO A 11 -3.36 12.43 -16.11
N ARG A 12 -4.56 11.84 -16.14
CA ARG A 12 -4.81 10.39 -16.06
C ARG A 12 -4.35 9.67 -14.79
N LEU A 13 -4.11 10.39 -13.69
CA LEU A 13 -3.88 9.78 -12.38
C LEU A 13 -4.82 10.38 -11.32
N GLN A 14 -5.68 9.52 -10.79
CA GLN A 14 -6.58 9.83 -9.69
C GLN A 14 -6.02 9.26 -8.38
N LEU A 15 -5.93 10.08 -7.35
CA LEU A 15 -5.65 9.66 -5.98
C LEU A 15 -6.96 9.45 -5.24
N VAL A 16 -7.07 8.34 -4.52
CA VAL A 16 -8.19 8.00 -3.64
C VAL A 16 -7.67 7.79 -2.23
N SER A 17 -8.09 8.63 -1.30
CA SER A 17 -7.79 8.49 0.13
C SER A 17 -8.98 7.91 0.87
N LEU A 18 -8.79 6.72 1.44
CA LEU A 18 -9.80 5.98 2.20
C LEU A 18 -9.67 6.22 3.70
N ASN A 19 -10.83 6.33 4.37
CA ASN A 19 -10.91 6.30 5.82
C ASN A 19 -11.02 4.84 6.28
N MET A 20 -9.87 4.26 6.62
CA MET A 20 -9.78 2.84 7.01
C MET A 20 -10.35 2.57 8.41
N ASN A 21 -10.68 3.58 9.20
CA ASN A 21 -11.37 3.39 10.49
C ASN A 21 -12.75 2.73 10.32
N PHE A 22 -13.38 2.86 9.15
CA PHE A 22 -14.62 2.17 8.82
C PHE A 22 -14.48 0.66 8.58
N CYS A 23 -13.24 0.16 8.47
CA CYS A 23 -12.96 -1.27 8.41
C CYS A 23 -12.38 -1.82 9.73
N SER A 24 -11.96 -0.95 10.65
CA SER A 24 -11.17 -1.33 11.83
C SER A 24 -11.97 -2.19 12.79
N ARG A 25 -11.33 -3.26 13.29
CA ARG A 25 -11.87 -4.11 14.36
C ARG A 25 -11.92 -3.39 15.71
N GLU A 26 -11.14 -2.32 15.87
CA GLU A 26 -11.05 -1.51 17.09
C GLU A 26 -12.13 -0.42 17.15
N ASN A 27 -12.81 -0.15 16.02
CA ASN A 27 -13.85 0.86 15.97
C ASN A 27 -15.18 0.32 16.50
N PHE A 28 -15.39 0.46 17.81
CA PHE A 28 -16.59 -0.02 18.49
C PHE A 28 -17.92 0.57 17.98
N TRP A 29 -17.90 1.71 17.27
CA TRP A 29 -19.10 2.28 16.65
C TRP A 29 -19.71 1.38 15.57
N LEU A 30 -18.90 0.50 14.97
CA LEU A 30 -19.33 -0.44 13.93
C LEU A 30 -20.19 -1.59 14.48
N LEU A 31 -20.31 -1.72 15.81
CA LEU A 31 -21.26 -2.63 16.44
C LEU A 31 -22.73 -2.24 16.17
N ILE A 32 -23.00 -0.96 15.93
CA ILE A 32 -24.35 -0.49 15.59
C ILE A 32 -24.72 -0.92 14.17
N ASN A 33 -23.84 -0.62 13.21
CA ASN A 33 -23.96 -1.06 11.83
C ASN A 33 -22.57 -1.03 11.16
N SER A 34 -22.11 -2.19 10.71
CA SER A 34 -20.84 -2.36 10.00
C SER A 34 -20.99 -2.48 8.48
N THR A 35 -22.21 -2.33 7.96
CA THR A 35 -22.50 -2.40 6.52
C THR A 35 -22.03 -1.12 5.84
N ASP A 36 -20.97 -1.24 5.03
CA ASP A 36 -20.29 -0.16 4.29
C ASP A 36 -20.41 1.24 4.94
N PRO A 37 -19.77 1.46 6.10
CA PRO A 37 -19.95 2.70 6.83
C PRO A 37 -19.52 3.91 5.99
N GLY A 38 -20.44 4.88 5.86
CA GLY A 38 -20.24 6.06 5.02
C GLY A 38 -20.43 5.81 3.52
N GLY A 39 -20.86 4.62 3.10
CA GLY A 39 -20.97 4.24 1.68
C GLY A 39 -19.62 4.28 0.96
N GLN A 40 -18.53 3.99 1.69
CA GLN A 40 -17.17 4.23 1.22
C GLN A 40 -16.77 3.24 0.11
N LEU A 41 -17.15 1.96 0.22
CA LEU A 41 -16.85 0.96 -0.80
C LEU A 41 -17.70 1.16 -2.05
N GLU A 42 -18.99 1.49 -1.89
CA GLU A 42 -19.84 1.89 -3.02
C GLU A 42 -19.25 3.11 -3.74
N TRP A 43 -18.87 4.14 -2.99
CA TRP A 43 -18.21 5.33 -3.54
C TRP A 43 -16.90 4.99 -4.24
N LEU A 44 -16.06 4.12 -3.66
CA LEU A 44 -14.81 3.67 -4.28
C LEU A 44 -15.07 2.99 -5.62
N ILE A 45 -16.08 2.12 -5.71
CA ILE A 45 -16.49 1.46 -6.97
C ILE A 45 -16.84 2.50 -8.02
N GLN A 46 -17.59 3.55 -7.67
CA GLN A 46 -17.95 4.62 -8.60
C GLN A 46 -16.71 5.37 -9.12
N ILE A 47 -15.74 5.66 -8.24
CA ILE A 47 -14.49 6.30 -8.65
C ILE A 47 -13.68 5.41 -9.59
N LEU A 48 -13.53 4.13 -9.25
CA LEU A 48 -12.76 3.17 -10.05
C LEU A 48 -13.40 2.92 -11.42
N GLN A 49 -14.73 2.78 -11.48
CA GLN A 49 -15.43 2.60 -12.75
C GLN A 49 -15.31 3.84 -13.64
N ASN A 50 -15.38 5.04 -13.07
CA ASN A 50 -15.18 6.27 -13.81
C ASN A 50 -13.74 6.40 -14.33
N ALA A 51 -12.75 6.02 -13.53
CA ALA A 51 -11.35 6.01 -13.96
C ALA A 51 -11.13 5.01 -15.11
N GLU A 52 -11.68 3.80 -14.99
CA GLU A 52 -11.63 2.77 -16.04
C GLU A 52 -12.25 3.27 -17.36
N ASN A 53 -13.44 3.89 -17.30
CA ASN A 53 -14.10 4.46 -18.48
C ASN A 53 -13.28 5.56 -19.17
N ASN A 54 -12.49 6.31 -18.40
CA ASN A 54 -11.65 7.40 -18.90
C ASN A 54 -10.23 6.94 -19.29
N GLY A 55 -9.86 5.68 -19.00
CA GLY A 55 -8.49 5.19 -19.14
C GLY A 55 -7.51 5.83 -18.15
N ASP A 56 -8.01 6.35 -17.03
CA ASP A 56 -7.21 6.92 -15.94
C ASP A 56 -6.74 5.79 -15.00
N LYS A 57 -5.57 5.97 -14.38
CA LYS A 57 -5.04 5.11 -13.33
C LYS A 57 -5.40 5.64 -11.96
N VAL A 58 -5.41 4.74 -10.97
CA VAL A 58 -5.79 5.06 -9.59
C VAL A 58 -4.69 4.66 -8.60
N HIS A 59 -4.31 5.60 -7.73
CA HIS A 59 -3.57 5.31 -6.50
C HIS A 59 -4.52 5.31 -5.32
N ILE A 60 -4.45 4.28 -4.49
CA ILE A 60 -5.22 4.20 -3.25
C ILE A 60 -4.28 4.44 -2.07
N ILE A 61 -4.64 5.36 -1.18
CA ILE A 61 -3.95 5.58 0.09
C ILE A 61 -4.91 5.34 1.26
N GLY A 62 -4.42 4.71 2.32
CA GLY A 62 -5.17 4.49 3.55
C GLY A 62 -4.25 4.34 4.76
N HIS A 63 -4.82 4.26 5.95
CA HIS A 63 -4.05 4.04 7.17
C HIS A 63 -3.86 2.55 7.48
N ILE A 64 -4.94 1.86 7.84
CA ILE A 64 -4.95 0.43 8.20
C ILE A 64 -4.92 -0.41 6.92
N PRO A 65 -4.01 -1.39 6.77
CA PRO A 65 -3.95 -2.21 5.58
C PRO A 65 -5.17 -3.16 5.49
N PRO A 66 -5.63 -3.51 4.27
CA PRO A 66 -6.85 -4.28 4.08
C PRO A 66 -6.85 -5.68 4.71
N GLY A 67 -5.71 -6.33 4.87
CA GLY A 67 -5.60 -7.67 5.47
C GLY A 67 -6.01 -7.75 6.94
N VAL A 68 -5.89 -6.66 7.71
CA VAL A 68 -6.26 -6.62 9.14
C VAL A 68 -7.65 -6.05 9.42
N CYS A 69 -8.35 -5.56 8.39
CA CYS A 69 -9.73 -5.09 8.49
C CYS A 69 -10.70 -6.19 8.96
N MET A 70 -11.93 -5.80 9.33
CA MET A 70 -13.03 -6.73 9.55
C MET A 70 -13.28 -7.59 8.31
N LYS A 71 -13.58 -8.88 8.51
CA LYS A 71 -13.70 -9.88 7.45
C LYS A 71 -14.58 -9.42 6.29
N VAL A 72 -15.80 -8.96 6.56
CA VAL A 72 -16.76 -8.58 5.51
C VAL A 72 -16.25 -7.40 4.69
N TRP A 73 -15.65 -6.39 5.33
CA TRP A 73 -15.10 -5.23 4.64
C TRP A 73 -13.89 -5.62 3.80
N SER A 74 -12.94 -6.37 4.39
CA SER A 74 -11.74 -6.86 3.72
C SER A 74 -12.05 -7.69 2.47
N TRP A 75 -13.03 -8.61 2.56
CA TRP A 75 -13.48 -9.41 1.41
C TRP A 75 -14.07 -8.57 0.27
N ASN A 76 -14.90 -7.57 0.59
CA ASN A 76 -15.45 -6.69 -0.45
C ASN A 76 -14.36 -5.81 -1.08
N TYR A 77 -13.42 -5.30 -0.28
CA TYR A 77 -12.26 -4.56 -0.80
C TYR A 77 -11.42 -5.45 -1.74
N TYR A 78 -11.15 -6.70 -1.33
CA TYR A 78 -10.41 -7.67 -2.14
C TYR A 78 -11.04 -7.92 -3.51
N ARG A 79 -12.38 -8.04 -3.56
CA ARG A 79 -13.17 -8.15 -4.81
C ARG A 79 -13.09 -6.92 -5.68
N ILE A 80 -13.14 -5.73 -5.07
CA ILE A 80 -13.01 -4.46 -5.78
C ILE A 80 -11.62 -4.35 -6.41
N VAL A 81 -10.56 -4.65 -5.67
CA VAL A 81 -9.19 -4.67 -6.19
C VAL A 81 -9.07 -5.64 -7.37
N ASN A 82 -9.63 -6.85 -7.24
CA ASN A 82 -9.67 -7.84 -8.31
C ASN A 82 -10.37 -7.31 -9.58
N ARG A 83 -11.58 -6.78 -9.46
CA ARG A 83 -12.35 -6.26 -10.59
C ARG A 83 -11.63 -5.13 -11.33
N TYR A 84 -10.89 -4.30 -10.59
CA TYR A 84 -10.23 -3.11 -11.14
C TYR A 84 -8.70 -3.26 -11.20
N GLU A 85 -8.17 -4.48 -11.32
CA GLU A 85 -6.73 -4.76 -11.39
C GLU A 85 -6.02 -3.99 -12.53
N GLY A 86 -6.72 -3.73 -13.64
CA GLY A 86 -6.19 -2.94 -14.76
C GLY A 86 -6.21 -1.43 -14.54
N THR A 87 -6.90 -0.94 -13.51
CA THR A 87 -7.14 0.48 -13.23
C THR A 87 -6.36 0.96 -12.00
N ILE A 88 -6.25 0.13 -10.97
CA ILE A 88 -5.47 0.42 -9.76
C ILE A 88 -3.98 0.23 -10.07
N ALA A 89 -3.21 1.31 -10.02
CA ALA A 89 -1.78 1.27 -10.32
C ALA A 89 -0.90 1.11 -9.07
N ALA A 90 -1.36 1.56 -7.90
CA ALA A 90 -0.64 1.38 -6.64
C ALA A 90 -1.55 1.52 -5.42
N GLN A 91 -1.17 0.86 -4.33
CA GLN A 91 -1.84 0.96 -3.04
C GLN A 91 -0.81 1.21 -1.93
N PHE A 92 -1.08 2.15 -1.03
CA PHE A 92 -0.16 2.56 0.02
C PHE A 92 -0.87 2.66 1.38
N PHE A 93 -0.33 1.95 2.37
CA PHE A 93 -0.85 1.90 3.73
C PHE A 93 0.26 2.07 4.78
N GLY A 94 -0.12 2.07 6.05
CA GLY A 94 0.79 2.14 7.19
C GLY A 94 0.23 1.35 8.37
N HIS A 95 0.06 2.00 9.52
CA HIS A 95 -0.54 1.46 10.75
C HIS A 95 0.28 0.39 11.48
N THR A 96 0.90 -0.56 10.77
CA THR A 96 1.65 -1.67 11.38
C THR A 96 3.01 -1.26 11.93
N HIS A 97 3.48 -0.06 11.54
CA HIS A 97 4.75 0.56 11.93
C HIS A 97 6.01 -0.14 11.40
N VAL A 98 5.87 -1.27 10.70
CA VAL A 98 6.97 -2.05 10.12
C VAL A 98 7.01 -1.95 8.59
N ASP A 99 8.13 -2.35 7.99
CA ASP A 99 8.33 -2.37 6.55
C ASP A 99 7.86 -3.73 5.99
N GLU A 100 6.69 -3.74 5.33
CA GLU A 100 6.07 -4.97 4.79
C GLU A 100 5.15 -4.65 3.60
N PHE A 101 4.52 -5.69 3.03
CA PHE A 101 3.58 -5.56 1.92
C PHE A 101 2.54 -6.68 1.92
N GLU A 102 1.38 -6.42 1.31
CA GLU A 102 0.32 -7.41 1.06
C GLU A 102 0.18 -7.65 -0.45
N VAL A 103 0.18 -8.91 -0.88
CA VAL A 103 -0.08 -9.31 -2.27
C VAL A 103 -1.53 -9.76 -2.42
N PHE A 104 -2.20 -9.27 -3.46
CA PHE A 104 -3.56 -9.65 -3.84
C PHE A 104 -3.49 -10.65 -5.00
N TYR A 105 -4.35 -11.67 -4.95
CA TYR A 105 -4.46 -12.71 -5.98
C TYR A 105 -5.84 -12.69 -6.64
N ASP A 106 -5.97 -13.34 -7.80
CA ASP A 106 -7.25 -13.54 -8.48
C ASP A 106 -8.28 -14.23 -7.56
N GLU A 107 -9.53 -13.77 -7.57
CA GLU A 107 -10.58 -14.32 -6.67
C GLU A 107 -10.91 -15.79 -6.97
N GLU A 108 -10.78 -16.22 -8.22
CA GLU A 108 -11.24 -17.54 -8.66
C GLU A 108 -10.35 -18.68 -8.13
N THR A 109 -9.03 -18.50 -8.21
CA THR A 109 -8.05 -19.56 -7.87
C THR A 109 -7.08 -19.18 -6.77
N LEU A 110 -6.93 -17.88 -6.47
CA LEU A 110 -5.93 -17.34 -5.55
C LEU A 110 -4.49 -17.75 -5.94
N THR A 111 -4.16 -17.74 -7.24
CA THR A 111 -2.85 -18.18 -7.73
C THR A 111 -2.09 -17.12 -8.52
N ARG A 112 -2.79 -16.19 -9.17
CA ARG A 112 -2.19 -15.12 -9.98
C ARG A 112 -2.17 -13.83 -9.19
N ALA A 113 -0.98 -13.31 -8.88
CA ALA A 113 -0.84 -12.00 -8.26
C ALA A 113 -1.37 -10.88 -9.18
N VAL A 114 -2.25 -10.02 -8.66
CA VAL A 114 -2.95 -8.97 -9.42
C VAL A 114 -2.67 -7.56 -8.92
N SER A 115 -2.29 -7.41 -7.65
CA SER A 115 -1.98 -6.11 -7.05
C SER A 115 -1.11 -6.25 -5.81
N VAL A 116 -0.52 -5.14 -5.37
CA VAL A 116 0.32 -5.06 -4.16
C VAL A 116 -0.05 -3.82 -3.37
N ALA A 117 -0.19 -3.98 -2.06
CA ALA A 117 -0.27 -2.89 -1.10
C ALA A 117 1.06 -2.77 -0.34
N PHE A 118 1.74 -1.64 -0.51
CA PHE A 118 2.97 -1.35 0.23
C PHE A 118 2.62 -0.74 1.58
N ILE A 119 3.21 -1.27 2.65
CA ILE A 119 2.97 -0.83 4.02
C ILE A 119 4.25 -0.15 4.50
N ALA A 120 4.13 1.15 4.80
CA ALA A 120 5.29 1.96 5.20
C ALA A 120 5.62 1.85 6.69
N PRO A 121 6.92 1.80 7.06
CA PRO A 121 7.33 1.86 8.45
C PRO A 121 6.94 3.23 9.02
N SER A 122 6.91 3.29 10.35
CA SER A 122 6.57 4.52 11.03
C SER A 122 7.77 5.44 11.25
N VAL A 123 7.49 6.74 11.30
CA VAL A 123 8.42 7.73 11.84
C VAL A 123 8.55 7.58 13.36
N THR A 124 7.49 7.13 14.05
CA THR A 124 7.57 6.87 15.49
C THR A 124 8.44 5.64 15.78
N THR A 125 9.03 5.63 16.97
CA THR A 125 9.83 4.50 17.49
C THR A 125 8.98 3.39 18.08
N TYR A 126 7.66 3.56 18.10
CA TYR A 126 6.74 2.64 18.78
C TYR A 126 6.59 1.33 17.98
N ILE A 127 7.05 0.17 18.45
CA ILE A 127 7.85 -0.07 19.66
C ILE A 127 9.21 -0.62 19.25
N ASP A 128 10.26 -0.03 19.82
CA ASP A 128 11.66 -0.46 19.66
C ASP A 128 12.15 -0.44 18.20
N LEU A 129 11.78 0.62 17.47
CA LEU A 129 12.19 0.84 16.08
C LEU A 129 12.99 2.13 15.92
N ASN A 130 13.88 2.16 14.93
CA ASN A 130 14.41 3.44 14.42
C ASN A 130 13.29 4.19 13.67
N PRO A 131 13.19 5.52 13.81
CA PRO A 131 12.34 6.34 12.97
C PRO A 131 12.63 6.10 11.49
N GLY A 132 11.59 5.86 10.70
CA GLY A 132 11.70 5.59 9.26
C GLY A 132 10.74 6.39 8.40
N PHE A 133 11.13 6.69 7.16
CA PHE A 133 10.22 7.13 6.10
C PHE A 133 10.59 6.49 4.76
N ARG A 134 9.67 6.58 3.79
CA ARG A 134 9.76 5.89 2.50
C ARG A 134 9.58 6.86 1.35
N ILE A 135 10.37 6.70 0.28
CA ILE A 135 10.23 7.37 -1.00
C ILE A 135 9.86 6.32 -2.06
N TYR A 136 8.80 6.57 -2.84
CA TYR A 136 8.43 5.74 -3.97
C TYR A 136 8.88 6.38 -5.28
N HIS A 137 9.49 5.59 -6.15
CA HIS A 137 9.75 5.94 -7.53
C HIS A 137 8.59 5.42 -8.38
N ILE A 138 7.84 6.34 -8.97
CA ILE A 138 6.62 6.02 -9.72
C ILE A 138 6.84 6.38 -11.18
N ASP A 139 6.26 5.59 -12.08
CA ASP A 139 6.25 5.88 -13.51
C ASP A 139 5.65 7.26 -13.79
N GLY A 140 6.41 8.09 -14.51
CA GLY A 140 6.26 9.55 -14.51
C GLY A 140 5.02 10.09 -15.23
N ASP A 141 4.92 11.40 -15.37
CA ASP A 141 3.80 12.06 -16.06
C ASP A 141 4.09 12.23 -17.57
N TYR A 142 3.63 11.27 -18.37
CA TYR A 142 3.74 11.29 -19.83
C TYR A 142 2.59 10.50 -20.49
N PRO A 143 2.30 10.72 -21.79
CA PRO A 143 1.32 9.94 -22.56
C PRO A 143 1.44 8.42 -22.35
N GLN A 144 0.36 7.77 -21.91
CA GLN A 144 0.30 6.32 -21.65
C GLN A 144 1.20 5.80 -20.49
N SER A 145 1.62 6.67 -19.57
CA SER A 145 2.27 6.24 -18.32
C SER A 145 1.44 5.18 -17.58
N SER A 146 2.13 4.19 -17.04
CA SER A 146 1.50 3.13 -16.24
C SER A 146 1.11 3.62 -14.84
N HIS A 147 1.77 4.68 -14.36
CA HIS A 147 1.71 5.18 -12.99
C HIS A 147 1.99 4.10 -11.92
N LEU A 148 2.65 3.00 -12.28
CA LEU A 148 3.04 1.92 -11.36
C LEU A 148 4.22 2.36 -10.49
N VAL A 149 4.39 1.69 -9.34
CA VAL A 149 5.62 1.79 -8.56
C VAL A 149 6.74 1.05 -9.30
N LEU A 150 7.84 1.77 -9.55
CA LEU A 150 9.04 1.26 -10.23
C LEU A 150 10.13 0.80 -9.25
N ASP A 151 10.21 1.44 -8.08
CA ASP A 151 11.09 1.08 -6.97
C ASP A 151 10.66 1.86 -5.70
N HIS A 152 11.22 1.52 -4.55
CA HIS A 152 11.12 2.36 -3.36
C HIS A 152 12.38 2.31 -2.51
N GLU A 153 12.58 3.38 -1.75
CA GLU A 153 13.69 3.52 -0.81
C GLU A 153 13.17 3.79 0.59
N THR A 154 13.80 3.19 1.58
CA THR A 154 13.52 3.45 3.01
C THR A 154 14.71 4.19 3.61
N TYR A 155 14.43 5.25 4.35
CA TYR A 155 15.41 6.06 5.09
C TYR A 155 15.12 5.94 6.57
N ILE A 156 16.18 5.88 7.38
CA ILE A 156 16.06 5.80 8.85
C ILE A 156 16.92 6.85 9.55
N LEU A 157 16.55 7.16 10.78
CA LEU A 157 17.40 7.85 11.74
C LEU A 157 17.93 6.83 12.74
N ASN A 158 19.24 6.55 12.71
CA ASN A 158 19.86 5.67 13.71
C ASN A 158 19.90 6.37 15.07
N LEU A 159 19.04 5.94 16.00
CA LEU A 159 18.92 6.58 17.31
C LEU A 159 20.16 6.38 18.18
N THR A 160 20.89 5.27 18.06
CA THR A 160 22.12 5.06 18.81
C THR A 160 23.14 6.15 18.44
N GLU A 161 23.42 6.32 17.16
CA GLU A 161 24.35 7.34 16.67
C GLU A 161 23.85 8.76 16.94
N ALA A 162 22.56 9.03 16.70
CA ALA A 162 21.98 10.36 16.87
C ALA A 162 22.00 10.81 18.34
N ASN A 163 21.74 9.90 19.29
CA ASN A 163 21.77 10.20 20.71
C ASN A 163 23.18 10.33 21.26
N GLU A 164 24.15 9.58 20.74
CA GLU A 164 25.57 9.70 21.12
C GLU A 164 26.20 10.99 20.58
N THR A 165 25.92 11.35 19.33
CA THR A 165 26.55 12.49 18.65
C THR A 165 25.78 13.80 18.78
N LEU A 166 24.52 13.75 19.25
CA LEU A 166 23.57 14.87 19.24
C LEU A 166 23.40 15.53 17.85
N ASN A 167 23.61 14.76 16.79
CA ASN A 167 23.54 15.21 15.41
C ASN A 167 22.66 14.27 14.58
N PRO A 168 21.33 14.48 14.52
CA PRO A 168 20.43 13.57 13.84
C PRO A 168 20.66 13.62 12.32
N LYS A 169 21.04 12.48 11.74
CA LYS A 169 21.21 12.30 10.29
C LYS A 169 20.30 11.19 9.79
N TRP A 170 19.45 11.53 8.84
CA TRP A 170 18.68 10.55 8.09
C TRP A 170 19.56 9.92 7.01
N VAL A 171 19.64 8.60 6.99
CA VAL A 171 20.44 7.82 6.04
C VAL A 171 19.55 6.85 5.28
N ARG A 172 19.88 6.60 4.02
CA ARG A 172 19.22 5.57 3.20
C ARG A 172 19.55 4.21 3.79
N LEU A 173 18.53 3.45 4.19
CA LEU A 173 18.69 2.08 4.67
C LEU A 173 18.85 1.13 3.49
N TYR A 174 17.92 1.17 2.53
CA TYR A 174 17.96 0.33 1.33
C TYR A 174 17.07 0.88 0.21
N GLY A 175 17.29 0.39 -1.01
CA GLY A 175 16.33 0.42 -2.12
C GLY A 175 15.86 -1.00 -2.44
N LEU A 176 14.56 -1.22 -2.66
CA LEU A 176 13.96 -2.56 -2.75
C LEU A 176 14.62 -3.41 -3.84
N ARG A 177 14.71 -2.88 -5.06
CA ARG A 177 15.27 -3.65 -6.19
C ARG A 177 16.74 -3.97 -5.99
N GLU A 178 17.50 -3.02 -5.46
CA GLU A 178 18.93 -3.17 -5.15
C GLU A 178 19.14 -4.27 -4.09
N ALA A 179 18.41 -4.20 -2.97
CA ALA A 179 18.59 -5.12 -1.85
C ALA A 179 18.20 -6.56 -2.20
N TYR A 180 17.13 -6.74 -2.96
CA TYR A 180 16.58 -8.07 -3.26
C TYR A 180 16.90 -8.57 -4.68
N GLY A 181 17.70 -7.82 -5.45
CA GLY A 181 18.09 -8.18 -6.82
C GLY A 181 16.89 -8.33 -7.76
N MET A 182 15.95 -7.37 -7.71
CA MET A 182 14.69 -7.43 -8.47
C MET A 182 14.75 -6.55 -9.73
N GLU A 183 14.27 -7.09 -10.85
CA GLU A 183 14.19 -6.33 -12.10
C GLU A 183 13.05 -5.32 -12.09
N THR A 184 11.88 -5.69 -11.55
CA THR A 184 10.73 -4.80 -11.39
C THR A 184 10.04 -5.03 -10.04
N VAL A 185 9.02 -4.22 -9.76
CA VAL A 185 8.19 -4.32 -8.53
C VAL A 185 6.74 -4.67 -8.88
N SER A 186 6.57 -5.48 -9.93
CA SER A 186 5.24 -5.97 -10.33
C SER A 186 4.65 -6.91 -9.27
N PRO A 187 3.32 -7.12 -9.25
CA PRO A 187 2.71 -8.08 -8.32
C PRO A 187 3.32 -9.48 -8.37
N VAL A 188 3.71 -9.94 -9.57
CA VAL A 188 4.37 -11.24 -9.75
C VAL A 188 5.77 -11.25 -9.15
N ASP A 189 6.52 -10.16 -9.28
CA ASP A 189 7.87 -10.07 -8.70
C ASP A 189 7.83 -10.01 -7.17
N MET A 190 6.82 -9.35 -6.60
CA MET A 190 6.58 -9.31 -5.15
C MET A 190 6.16 -10.67 -4.60
N ASP A 191 5.32 -11.43 -5.32
CA ASP A 191 4.98 -12.82 -4.99
C ASP A 191 6.22 -13.75 -5.07
N ASN A 192 7.03 -13.59 -6.12
CA ASN A 192 8.29 -14.31 -6.27
C ASN A 192 9.26 -14.02 -5.10
N LEU A 193 9.28 -12.78 -4.59
CA LEU A 193 10.08 -12.42 -3.42
C LEU A 193 9.65 -13.21 -2.17
N ILE A 194 8.33 -13.35 -1.92
CA ILE A 194 7.81 -14.20 -0.84
C ILE A 194 8.28 -15.65 -1.01
N SER A 195 8.15 -16.19 -2.22
CA SER A 195 8.59 -17.55 -2.54
C SER A 195 10.10 -17.76 -2.32
N ARG A 196 10.92 -16.72 -2.55
CA ARG A 196 12.36 -16.75 -2.29
C ARG A 196 12.66 -16.72 -0.79
N PHE A 197 11.98 -15.86 -0.02
CA PHE A 197 12.12 -15.83 1.45
C PHE A 197 11.82 -17.18 2.09
N LEU A 198 10.83 -17.93 1.58
CA LEU A 198 10.49 -19.27 2.09
C LEU A 198 11.57 -20.34 1.82
N ARG A 199 12.54 -20.06 0.95
CA ARG A 199 13.57 -21.04 0.49
C ARG A 199 15.00 -20.61 0.84
N ASP A 200 15.20 -19.35 1.22
CA ASP A 200 16.50 -18.77 1.52
C ASP A 200 16.40 -17.93 2.81
N ASP A 201 16.74 -18.56 3.93
CA ASP A 201 16.73 -17.92 5.24
C ASP A 201 17.65 -16.69 5.30
N ARG A 202 18.76 -16.68 4.55
CA ARG A 202 19.68 -15.56 4.53
C ARG A 202 19.10 -14.35 3.80
N LEU A 203 18.24 -14.58 2.80
CA LEU A 203 17.52 -13.52 2.12
C LEU A 203 16.36 -12.99 2.98
N PHE A 204 15.75 -13.84 3.79
CA PHE A 204 14.66 -13.47 4.70
C PHE A 204 15.14 -12.65 5.91
N GLN A 205 16.36 -12.89 6.40
CA GLN A 205 17.00 -12.13 7.49
C GLN A 205 17.63 -10.81 7.00
#